data_AF-A0A554J490-F1
#
_entry.id   AF-A0A554J490-F1
#
_cell.length_a   1.000
_cell.length_b   1.000
_cell.length_c   1.000
_cell.angle_alpha   90.00
_cell.angle_beta   90.00
_cell.angle_gamma   90.00
#
_symmetry.space_group_name_H-M   'P 1'
#
loop_
_entity.id
_entity.type
_entity.pdbx_description
1 polymer ?
#
loop_
_entity_poly.entity_id
_entity_poly.type
_entity_poly.pdbx_seq_one_letter_code
_entity_poly.pdbx_strand_id
1 'polypeptide(L)'
;MDLTNVKTHALLKELLARKDLINEQGMTVYPEGYSLITKMTPLPCTDGVPVRMRQDGTVEGALIVRGSGFYKGKYTMIGGRVAYGRTLASALEAHFKTDLGVQLQMLSDWTHPDFVFQYFPQKQEGCG
;
A
#
# COMPACT_ATOMS: atom_id res chain seq x y z
N MET A 1 5.14 -27.81 -16.71
CA MET A 1 4.02 -27.67 -17.66
C MET A 1 4.31 -26.47 -18.53
N ASP A 2 4.35 -26.65 -19.84
CA ASP A 2 4.57 -25.54 -20.78
C ASP A 2 3.25 -24.79 -20.99
N LEU A 3 3.22 -23.52 -20.57
CA LEU A 3 2.04 -22.66 -20.64
C LEU A 3 1.96 -21.84 -21.92
N THR A 4 2.97 -21.93 -22.81
CA THR A 4 3.04 -21.12 -24.04
C THR A 4 1.86 -21.36 -25.00
N ASN A 5 1.24 -22.54 -24.93
CA ASN A 5 0.10 -22.93 -25.76
C ASN A 5 -1.27 -22.73 -25.10
N VAL A 6 -1.32 -22.21 -23.86
CA VAL A 6 -2.59 -21.98 -23.16
C VAL A 6 -3.09 -20.58 -23.50
N LYS A 7 -4.33 -20.48 -23.99
CA LYS A 7 -4.96 -19.18 -24.26
C LYS A 7 -5.07 -18.37 -22.97
N THR A 8 -4.66 -17.10 -23.00
CA THR A 8 -4.62 -16.21 -21.83
C THR A 8 -5.93 -16.17 -21.04
N HIS A 9 -7.08 -16.13 -21.71
CA HIS A 9 -8.39 -16.11 -21.03
C HIS A 9 -8.70 -17.40 -20.27
N ALA A 10 -8.25 -18.56 -20.76
CA ALA A 10 -8.45 -19.84 -20.09
C ALA A 10 -7.59 -19.91 -18.84
N LEU A 11 -6.33 -19.46 -18.94
CA LEU A 11 -5.44 -19.32 -17.79
C LEU A 11 -6.01 -18.32 -16.76
N LEU A 12 -6.49 -17.17 -17.20
CA LEU A 12 -7.07 -16.15 -16.32
C LEU A 12 -8.29 -16.69 -15.58
N LYS A 13 -9.18 -17.40 -16.28
CA LYS A 13 -10.37 -18.02 -15.69
C LYS A 13 -10.01 -19.03 -14.59
N GLU A 14 -9.00 -19.85 -14.82
CA GLU A 14 -8.53 -20.83 -13.84
C GLU A 14 -7.88 -20.16 -12.62
N LEU A 15 -7.03 -19.15 -12.85
CA LEU A 15 -6.39 -18.40 -11.78
C LEU A 15 -7.41 -17.63 -10.93
N LEU A 16 -8.43 -17.02 -11.55
CA LEU A 16 -9.50 -16.32 -10.84
C LEU A 16 -10.39 -17.26 -10.02
N ALA A 17 -10.50 -18.55 -10.39
CA ALA A 17 -11.26 -19.54 -9.65
C ALA A 17 -10.52 -20.04 -8.39
N ARG A 18 -9.19 -19.88 -8.33
CA ARG A 18 -8.38 -20.33 -7.20
C ARG A 18 -8.45 -19.37 -6.02
N LYS A 19 -8.87 -19.89 -4.86
CA LYS A 19 -8.99 -19.14 -3.61
C LYS A 19 -7.73 -19.14 -2.76
N ASP A 20 -6.77 -20.00 -3.09
CA ASP A 20 -5.53 -20.21 -2.32
C ASP A 20 -4.33 -19.44 -2.89
N LEU A 21 -4.53 -18.68 -3.98
CA LEU A 21 -3.52 -17.79 -4.53
C LEU A 21 -3.38 -16.49 -3.73
N ILE A 22 -4.41 -16.13 -3.00
CA ILE A 22 -4.52 -14.88 -2.24
C ILE A 22 -4.78 -15.20 -0.77
N ASN A 23 -3.98 -14.65 0.14
CA ASN A 23 -4.19 -14.82 1.57
C ASN A 23 -5.29 -13.89 2.11
N GLU A 24 -5.62 -14.00 3.40
CA GLU A 24 -6.64 -13.19 4.08
C GLU A 24 -6.33 -11.68 4.05
N GLN A 25 -5.07 -11.32 3.80
CA GLN A 25 -4.59 -9.95 3.67
C GLN A 25 -4.61 -9.46 2.19
N GLY A 26 -5.22 -10.23 1.28
CA GLY A 26 -5.31 -9.90 -0.14
C GLY A 26 -3.98 -9.96 -0.88
N MET A 27 -2.93 -10.57 -0.32
CA MET A 27 -1.60 -10.69 -0.91
C MET A 27 -1.46 -12.00 -1.67
N THR A 28 -0.67 -12.03 -2.73
CA THR A 28 -0.30 -13.30 -3.38
C THR A 28 0.50 -14.16 -2.41
N VAL A 29 0.17 -15.45 -2.30
CA VAL A 29 0.94 -16.40 -1.49
C VAL A 29 2.33 -16.69 -2.08
N TYR A 30 2.54 -16.36 -3.36
CA TYR A 30 3.83 -16.49 -4.05
C TYR A 30 4.56 -15.14 -4.10
N PRO A 31 5.79 -15.04 -3.55
CA PRO A 31 6.60 -13.81 -3.57
C PRO A 31 6.88 -13.29 -4.99
N GLU A 32 7.07 -14.18 -5.96
CA GLU A 32 7.32 -13.84 -7.37
C GLU A 32 6.10 -13.17 -7.99
N GLY A 33 4.89 -13.59 -7.58
CA GLY A 33 3.63 -12.97 -7.98
C GLY A 33 3.55 -11.52 -7.54
N TYR A 34 4.04 -11.19 -6.35
CA TYR A 34 4.07 -9.82 -5.85
C TYR A 34 4.98 -8.93 -6.69
N SER A 35 6.19 -9.40 -7.04
CA SER A 35 7.12 -8.66 -7.89
C SER A 35 6.53 -8.38 -9.27
N LEU A 36 5.83 -9.36 -9.87
CA LEU A 36 5.20 -9.19 -11.17
C LEU A 36 4.05 -8.16 -11.10
N ILE A 37 3.20 -8.25 -10.08
CA ILE A 37 2.10 -7.28 -9.87
C ILE A 37 2.65 -5.86 -9.71
N THR A 38 3.70 -5.68 -8.90
CA THR A 38 4.32 -4.35 -8.70
C THR A 38 4.90 -3.74 -9.98
N LYS A 39 5.23 -4.55 -10.99
CA LYS A 39 5.75 -4.09 -12.28
C LYS A 39 4.66 -3.77 -13.29
N MET A 40 3.50 -4.40 -13.18
CA MET A 40 2.44 -4.30 -14.21
C MET A 40 1.25 -3.44 -13.78
N THR A 41 1.11 -3.13 -12.50
CA THR A 41 -0.10 -2.46 -12.00
C THR A 41 0.22 -1.50 -10.85
N PRO A 42 -0.33 -0.26 -10.88
CA PRO A 42 -0.31 0.62 -9.72
C PRO A 42 -0.96 -0.05 -8.52
N LEU A 43 -0.29 -0.05 -7.37
CA LEU A 43 -0.83 -0.57 -6.13
C LEU A 43 -1.39 0.58 -5.28
N PRO A 44 -2.68 0.55 -4.90
CA PRO A 44 -3.21 1.53 -3.97
C PRO A 44 -2.53 1.36 -2.61
N CYS A 45 -1.98 2.45 -2.09
CA CYS A 45 -1.38 2.53 -0.77
C CYS A 45 -2.03 3.67 0.01
N THR A 46 -2.03 3.55 1.33
CA THR A 46 -2.34 4.66 2.24
C THR A 46 -1.09 4.95 3.06
N ASP A 47 -0.84 6.23 3.30
CA ASP A 47 0.16 6.72 4.23
C ASP A 47 -0.52 7.72 5.18
N GLY A 48 -0.17 7.64 6.46
CA GLY A 48 -0.67 8.55 7.48
C GLY A 48 0.48 9.10 8.32
N VAL A 49 0.27 10.33 8.79
CA VAL A 49 1.19 11.00 9.72
C VAL A 49 0.52 11.02 11.10
N PRO A 50 1.02 10.29 12.10
CA PRO A 50 0.57 10.45 13.48
C PRO A 50 0.87 11.88 13.93
N VAL A 51 -0.16 12.58 14.39
CA VAL A 51 -0.04 13.95 14.90
C VAL A 51 -0.40 14.03 16.37
N ARG A 52 0.34 14.86 17.11
CA ARG A 52 0.02 15.27 18.48
C ARG A 52 -0.22 16.77 18.51
N MET A 53 -1.37 17.17 19.03
CA MET A 53 -1.68 18.58 19.34
C MET A 53 -1.15 18.91 20.74
N ARG A 54 -0.31 19.95 20.85
CA ARG A 54 0.16 20.48 22.13
C ARG A 54 -0.82 21.53 22.68
N GLN A 55 -0.71 21.81 23.98
CA GLN A 55 -1.55 22.82 24.66
C GLN A 55 -1.35 24.24 24.11
N ASP A 56 -0.17 24.53 23.56
CA ASP A 56 0.15 25.81 22.91
C ASP A 56 -0.35 25.92 21.45
N GLY A 57 -1.08 24.91 20.97
CA GLY A 57 -1.59 24.85 19.60
C GLY A 57 -0.60 24.29 18.57
N THR A 58 0.63 23.94 18.97
CA THR A 58 1.62 23.35 18.06
C THR A 58 1.21 21.94 17.65
N VAL A 59 1.36 21.61 16.37
CA VAL A 59 1.16 20.27 15.81
C VAL A 59 2.52 19.58 15.65
N GLU A 60 2.68 18.41 16.24
CA GLU A 60 3.87 17.58 16.05
C GLU A 60 3.52 16.34 15.23
N GLY A 61 4.21 16.13 14.11
CA GLY A 61 4.12 14.91 13.32
C GLY A 61 5.25 13.94 13.68
N ALA A 62 4.96 12.64 13.75
CA ALA A 62 5.99 11.61 13.90
C ALA A 62 6.20 10.81 12.60
N LEU A 63 7.44 10.34 12.43
CA LEU A 63 7.87 9.43 11.37
C LEU A 63 8.49 8.19 11.99
N ILE A 64 8.44 7.07 11.27
CA ILE A 64 9.11 5.83 11.67
C ILE A 64 10.35 5.59 10.83
N VAL A 65 11.31 4.83 11.35
CA VAL A 65 12.43 4.31 10.55
C VAL A 65 12.00 3.00 9.93
N ARG A 66 11.99 2.93 8.59
CA ARG A 66 11.49 1.76 7.87
C ARG A 66 12.39 0.53 8.10
N GLY A 67 11.80 -0.58 8.54
CA GLY A 67 12.52 -1.83 8.79
C GLY A 67 12.79 -2.70 7.55
N SER A 68 12.09 -2.46 6.44
CA SER A 68 12.03 -3.37 5.28
C SER A 68 11.89 -2.66 3.92
N GLY A 69 12.12 -3.38 2.83
CA GLY A 69 11.93 -2.91 1.44
C GLY A 69 13.01 -1.94 0.95
N PHE A 70 12.78 -1.33 -0.22
CA PHE A 70 13.74 -0.44 -0.90
C PHE A 70 14.19 0.75 -0.05
N TYR A 71 13.32 1.26 0.83
CA TYR A 71 13.59 2.43 1.66
C TYR A 71 13.99 2.07 3.10
N LYS A 72 14.49 0.86 3.35
CA LYS A 72 14.96 0.44 4.68
C LYS A 72 15.96 1.45 5.27
N GLY A 73 15.78 1.80 6.54
CA GLY A 73 16.63 2.75 7.27
C GLY A 73 16.31 4.24 7.01
N LYS A 74 15.31 4.55 6.18
CA LYS A 74 14.85 5.92 5.95
C LYS A 74 13.67 6.26 6.85
N TYR A 75 13.55 7.54 7.22
CA TYR A 75 12.34 8.06 7.85
C TYR A 75 11.19 8.05 6.85
N THR A 76 10.01 7.62 7.30
CA THR A 76 8.83 7.48 6.45
C THR A 76 7.54 7.62 7.27
N MET A 77 6.45 7.88 6.55
CA MET A 77 5.09 7.85 7.10
C MET A 77 4.68 6.40 7.38
N ILE A 78 3.62 6.20 8.16
CA ILE A 78 3.10 4.87 8.46
C ILE A 78 2.05 4.52 7.43
N GLY A 79 2.21 3.37 6.79
CA GLY A 79 1.38 3.08 5.64
C GLY A 79 1.79 1.82 4.90
N GLY A 80 1.02 1.54 3.86
CA GLY A 80 1.22 0.34 3.06
C GLY A 80 0.06 0.11 2.10
N ARG A 81 0.13 -1.05 1.44
CA ARG A 81 -0.85 -1.45 0.43
C ARG A 81 -2.25 -1.60 1.04
N VAL A 82 -3.26 -1.12 0.32
CA VAL A 82 -4.67 -1.37 0.61
C VAL A 82 -5.03 -2.76 0.08
N ALA A 83 -5.44 -3.66 0.97
CA ALA A 83 -5.88 -4.99 0.57
C ALA A 83 -7.20 -4.95 -0.21
N TYR A 84 -7.42 -5.95 -1.06
CA TYR A 84 -8.68 -6.09 -1.80
C TYR A 84 -9.89 -6.12 -0.85
N GLY A 85 -10.96 -5.40 -1.21
CA GLY A 85 -12.18 -5.32 -0.42
C GLY A 85 -12.09 -4.49 0.87
N ARG A 86 -10.95 -3.82 1.14
CA ARG A 86 -10.80 -2.92 2.30
C ARG A 86 -11.02 -1.46 1.93
N THR A 87 -11.55 -0.71 2.89
CA THR A 87 -11.60 0.77 2.82
C THR A 87 -10.22 1.35 3.10
N LEU A 88 -9.95 2.57 2.63
CA LEU A 88 -8.70 3.30 2.94
C LEU A 88 -8.50 3.48 4.45
N ALA A 89 -9.57 3.82 5.18
CA ALA A 89 -9.55 3.98 6.63
C ALA A 89 -9.17 2.68 7.35
N SER A 90 -9.84 1.56 7.03
CA SER A 90 -9.53 0.26 7.65
C SER A 90 -8.12 -0.25 7.33
N ALA A 91 -7.58 0.09 6.15
CA ALA A 91 -6.20 -0.22 5.81
C ALA A 91 -5.23 0.62 6.65
N LEU A 92 -5.48 1.93 6.77
CA LEU A 92 -4.64 2.83 7.56
C LEU A 92 -4.63 2.45 9.05
N GLU A 93 -5.80 2.16 9.63
CA GLU A 93 -5.91 1.65 10.99
C GLU A 93 -5.10 0.38 11.22
N ALA A 94 -5.15 -0.58 10.27
CA ALA A 94 -4.38 -1.81 10.37
C ALA A 94 -2.86 -1.56 10.34
N HIS A 95 -2.39 -0.63 9.50
CA HIS A 95 -0.97 -0.26 9.43
C HIS A 95 -0.49 0.40 10.73
N PHE A 96 -1.26 1.34 11.27
CA PHE A 96 -0.93 1.99 12.54
C PHE A 96 -0.94 1.02 13.73
N LYS A 97 -1.91 0.11 13.76
CA LYS A 97 -1.94 -0.95 14.77
C LYS A 97 -0.72 -1.87 14.66
N THR A 98 -0.27 -2.17 13.45
CA THR A 98 0.88 -3.06 13.21
C THR A 98 2.20 -2.38 13.57
N ASP A 99 2.41 -1.15 13.14
CA ASP A 99 3.71 -0.47 13.26
C ASP A 99 3.89 0.28 14.59
N LEU A 100 2.80 0.78 15.19
CA LEU A 100 2.84 1.55 16.44
C LEU A 100 2.08 0.91 17.61
N GLY A 101 1.25 -0.11 17.37
CA GLY A 101 0.40 -0.69 18.41
C GLY A 101 -0.73 0.23 18.89
N VAL A 102 -1.05 1.29 18.14
CA VAL A 102 -2.08 2.27 18.51
C VAL A 102 -3.33 2.11 17.65
N GLN A 103 -4.48 2.46 18.23
CA GLN A 103 -5.71 2.63 17.47
C GLN A 103 -5.83 4.09 17.04
N LEU A 104 -6.05 4.31 15.74
CA LEU A 104 -6.30 5.65 15.22
C LEU A 104 -7.71 6.10 15.59
N GLN A 105 -7.81 7.37 16.00
CA GLN A 105 -9.05 8.12 15.88
C GLN A 105 -8.97 8.93 14.60
N MET A 106 -9.79 8.57 13.60
CA MET A 106 -9.94 9.38 12.41
C MET A 106 -10.56 10.73 12.80
N LEU A 107 -9.96 11.83 12.37
CA LEU A 107 -10.43 13.18 12.69
C LEU A 107 -11.73 13.54 11.94
N SER A 108 -12.06 12.82 10.86
CA SER A 108 -13.26 13.02 10.07
C SER A 108 -13.71 11.74 9.36
N ASP A 109 -15.01 11.64 9.10
CA ASP A 109 -15.62 10.64 8.21
C ASP A 109 -15.46 11.10 6.75
N TRP A 110 -14.21 11.15 6.31
CA TRP A 110 -13.85 11.62 4.99
C TRP A 110 -14.50 10.77 3.89
N THR A 111 -15.35 11.40 3.05
CA THR A 111 -16.08 10.72 1.96
C THR A 111 -15.56 11.03 0.56
N HIS A 112 -14.71 12.05 0.38
CA HIS A 112 -14.30 12.56 -0.94
C HIS A 112 -12.97 13.32 -0.87
N PRO A 113 -11.92 13.02 -1.67
CA PRO A 113 -10.61 13.70 -1.58
C PRO A 113 -10.63 15.19 -1.34
N ASP A 114 -9.95 15.62 -0.25
CA ASP A 114 -9.67 17.03 0.01
C ASP A 114 -8.75 17.59 -1.08
N PHE A 115 -7.83 16.77 -1.58
CA PHE A 115 -6.89 17.13 -2.63
C PHE A 115 -6.42 15.89 -3.41
N VAL A 116 -6.23 16.05 -4.73
CA VAL A 116 -5.65 15.03 -5.59
C VAL A 116 -4.52 15.67 -6.39
N PHE A 117 -3.33 15.08 -6.32
CA PHE A 117 -2.19 15.45 -7.14
C PHE A 117 -1.70 14.24 -7.93
N GLN A 118 -1.38 14.46 -9.20
CA GLN A 118 -0.85 13.43 -10.07
C GLN A 118 0.57 13.80 -10.48
N TYR A 119 1.51 12.91 -10.17
CA TYR A 119 2.88 12.98 -10.67
C TYR A 119 3.08 11.90 -11.74
N PHE A 120 3.69 12.27 -12.86
CA PHE A 120 4.18 11.34 -13.86
C PHE A 120 5.68 11.57 -14.02
N PRO A 121 6.55 10.59 -13.71
CA PRO A 121 7.97 10.76 -13.91
C PRO A 121 8.26 10.98 -15.39
N GLN A 122 8.71 12.18 -15.74
CA GLN A 122 9.32 12.41 -17.04
C GLN A 122 10.67 11.68 -17.04
N LYS A 123 11.03 11.03 -18.16
CA LYS A 123 12.41 10.53 -18.34
C LYS A 123 13.35 11.67 -18.00
N GLN A 124 14.20 11.49 -16.99
CA GLN A 124 15.35 12.36 -16.83
C GLN A 124 16.25 12.13 -18.06
N GLU A 125 16.28 13.08 -18.99
CA GLU A 125 17.40 13.18 -19.91
C GLU A 125 18.61 13.59 -19.08
N GLY A 126 19.46 12.61 -18.75
CA GLY A 126 20.81 12.80 -18.23
C GLY A 126 20.92 13.44 -16.85
N CYS A 127 21.32 12.64 -15.85
CA CYS A 127 22.18 13.10 -14.76
C CYS A 127 22.90 11.90 -14.14
N GLY A 128 24.19 11.75 -14.48
CA GLY A 128 25.18 10.95 -13.74
C GLY A 128 25.42 9.56 -14.27
#